data_AF-A0A942Z2V6-F1
#
_entry.id   AF-A0A942Z2V6-F1
#
_cell.length_a   1.000
_cell.length_b   1.000
_cell.length_c   1.000
_cell.angle_alpha   90.00
_cell.angle_beta   90.00
_cell.angle_gamma   90.00
#
_symmetry.space_group_name_H-M   'P 1'
#
loop_
_entity.id
_entity.type
_entity.pdbx_description
1 polymer ?
#
loop_
_entity_poly.entity_id
_entity_poly.type
_entity_poly.pdbx_seq_one_letter_code
_entity_poly.pdbx_strand_id
1 'polypeptide(L)'
;MTKKVFALSLIFLLLLGSSTFANNNEEDVTSTVSNEWEEKAGQAQQSLFENYWNDETNMFNNSYECSNCNGQFHYWWLAHALDTLIDAYERTDNEVYLDRSKALYESILKRNNGVITNHFYDDMLWMSLALLRLYEHTNDSKYEAAVFTLWNDIKTGWSDQFGGGIAWNKSQLDYKNTPSNAPAVILAARLYEKFGNPDDLDWAIKIFNWQKSTLVDPETGFVWDGINRVGDGNIDKNWEFTYNQGVYIGAGVELYRATDNKEYLFAAIQTAETSMKRLVGNNTTNILKDEGGGDGGLFKGILVRYLGGLVKEDPNQKAIAQFLINNAESAWNNKLGEDKVLFGSSWERTPSLNLDLSINLSGVMLMEQAAIMEKLIAEPVTISFLNEQLNGYISTNDIKGPLVPMLVNSAKQAEHHLKMNRIKQAIQHLEKFQKHLNNKAHQNNVSVDAKIQLTNTTDLLLDQLGE
;
A
#
# COMPACT_ATOMS: atom_id res chain seq x y z
N MET A 1 -44.52 6.88 -28.40
CA MET A 1 -43.62 7.82 -27.68
C MET A 1 -42.19 7.40 -27.93
N THR A 2 -41.40 8.36 -28.37
CA THR A 2 -40.28 8.27 -29.30
C THR A 2 -38.98 7.74 -28.70
N LYS A 3 -38.46 6.65 -29.30
CA LYS A 3 -37.03 6.28 -29.30
C LYS A 3 -36.28 7.30 -30.17
N LYS A 4 -35.17 7.86 -29.67
CA LYS A 4 -34.20 8.59 -30.50
C LYS A 4 -32.91 7.78 -30.58
N VAL A 5 -32.71 7.18 -31.74
CA VAL A 5 -31.43 6.76 -32.30
C VAL A 5 -30.78 8.01 -32.87
N PHE A 6 -29.50 8.24 -32.60
CA PHE A 6 -28.66 9.13 -33.39
C PHE A 6 -27.35 8.42 -33.72
N ALA A 7 -27.28 7.96 -34.96
CA ALA A 7 -26.03 7.80 -35.70
C ALA A 7 -25.88 9.05 -36.58
N LEU A 8 -24.65 9.56 -36.71
CA LEU A 8 -24.08 10.38 -37.80
C LEU A 8 -22.78 10.99 -37.21
N SER A 9 -21.65 11.14 -37.88
CA SER A 9 -21.13 10.68 -39.17
C SER A 9 -19.68 11.19 -39.19
N LEU A 10 -18.71 10.35 -39.57
CA LEU A 10 -17.35 10.77 -39.88
C LEU A 10 -17.37 11.78 -41.04
N ILE A 11 -16.72 12.94 -40.86
CA ILE A 11 -16.31 13.82 -41.94
C ILE A 11 -14.79 13.94 -41.89
N PHE A 12 -14.14 13.30 -42.85
CA PHE A 12 -12.72 13.42 -43.15
C PHE A 12 -12.55 14.64 -44.07
N LEU A 13 -11.88 15.70 -43.61
CA LEU A 13 -11.49 16.83 -44.47
C LEU A 13 -9.97 16.77 -44.71
N LEU A 14 -9.61 16.36 -45.92
CA LEU A 14 -8.28 16.52 -46.50
C LEU A 14 -8.10 17.98 -46.93
N LEU A 15 -7.14 18.67 -46.32
CA LEU A 15 -6.61 19.94 -46.82
C LEU A 15 -5.12 19.76 -47.11
N LEU A 16 -4.81 19.58 -48.40
CA LEU A 16 -3.48 19.76 -48.97
C LEU A 16 -3.22 21.27 -49.09
N GLY A 17 -2.21 21.76 -48.38
CA GLY A 17 -1.69 23.11 -48.52
C GLY A 17 -0.18 23.10 -48.32
N SER A 18 0.55 23.18 -49.42
CA SER A 18 2.01 23.33 -49.45
C SER A 18 2.39 24.80 -49.40
N SER A 19 3.20 25.20 -48.42
CA SER A 19 4.17 26.29 -48.56
C SER A 19 5.17 26.29 -47.39
N THR A 20 6.41 26.56 -47.75
CA THR A 20 7.65 26.30 -47.03
C THR A 20 8.09 27.37 -46.04
N PHE A 21 8.91 26.93 -45.07
CA PHE A 21 9.90 27.65 -44.25
C PHE A 21 9.39 28.64 -43.18
N ALA A 22 9.47 28.22 -41.92
CA ALA A 22 10.34 28.85 -40.92
C ALA A 22 10.68 27.82 -39.83
N ASN A 23 11.99 27.62 -39.66
CA ASN A 23 12.60 26.67 -38.75
C ASN A 23 12.57 27.26 -37.33
N ASN A 24 11.61 26.86 -36.50
CA ASN A 24 11.68 27.02 -35.05
C ASN A 24 11.53 25.62 -34.46
N ASN A 25 12.67 25.04 -34.08
CA ASN A 25 12.72 23.87 -33.22
C ASN A 25 12.16 24.29 -31.85
N GLU A 26 10.85 24.19 -31.66
CA GLU A 26 10.29 23.88 -30.36
C GLU A 26 10.51 22.38 -30.17
N GLU A 27 11.60 22.03 -29.49
CA GLU A 27 11.67 20.73 -28.82
C GLU A 27 10.56 20.74 -27.77
N ASP A 28 9.43 20.14 -28.14
CA ASP A 28 8.40 19.72 -27.21
C ASP A 28 9.04 18.66 -26.31
N VAL A 29 9.59 19.08 -25.17
CA VAL A 29 10.05 18.20 -24.11
C VAL A 29 8.80 17.63 -23.45
N THR A 30 8.12 16.72 -24.15
CA THR A 30 7.22 15.78 -23.50
C THR A 30 8.11 14.88 -22.66
N SER A 31 8.22 15.15 -21.36
CA SER A 31 8.84 14.23 -20.41
C SER A 31 8.11 12.90 -20.51
N THR A 32 8.68 11.94 -21.23
CA THR A 32 8.19 10.57 -21.23
C THR A 32 8.34 10.07 -19.80
N VAL A 33 7.22 9.92 -19.09
CA VAL A 33 7.20 9.28 -17.77
C VAL A 33 7.93 7.94 -17.92
N SER A 34 8.97 7.74 -17.11
CA SER A 34 9.69 6.46 -17.05
C SER A 34 8.70 5.35 -16.69
N ASN A 35 8.81 4.22 -17.39
CA ASN A 35 8.05 2.99 -17.08
C ASN A 35 8.99 1.88 -16.59
N GLU A 36 10.15 2.26 -16.04
CA GLU A 36 11.17 1.31 -15.60
C GLU A 36 10.63 0.34 -14.55
N TRP A 37 9.84 0.84 -13.59
CA TRP A 37 9.30 -0.01 -12.54
C TRP A 37 8.17 -0.92 -13.03
N GLU A 38 7.43 -0.52 -14.07
CA GLU A 38 6.46 -1.42 -14.72
C GLU A 38 7.15 -2.63 -15.37
N GLU A 39 8.26 -2.39 -16.06
CA GLU A 39 9.07 -3.46 -16.67
C GLU A 39 9.64 -4.39 -15.61
N LYS A 40 10.20 -3.82 -14.52
CA LYS A 40 10.74 -4.58 -13.38
C LYS A 40 9.66 -5.42 -12.68
N ALA A 41 8.46 -4.87 -12.48
CA ALA A 41 7.33 -5.62 -11.94
C ALA A 41 6.92 -6.77 -12.87
N GLY A 42 6.92 -6.55 -14.19
CA GLY A 42 6.73 -7.60 -15.19
C GLY A 42 7.75 -8.74 -15.07
N GLN A 43 9.04 -8.41 -14.94
CA GLN A 43 10.11 -9.40 -14.79
C GLN A 43 10.01 -10.17 -13.46
N ALA A 44 9.63 -9.50 -12.37
CA ALA A 44 9.38 -10.13 -11.08
C ALA A 44 8.21 -11.13 -11.14
N GLN A 45 7.10 -10.76 -11.78
CA GLN A 45 5.94 -11.64 -11.99
C GLN A 45 6.29 -12.85 -12.87
N GLN A 46 7.06 -12.63 -13.94
CA GLN A 46 7.55 -13.71 -14.78
C GLN A 46 8.43 -14.68 -13.99
N SER A 47 9.39 -14.16 -13.22
CA SER A 47 10.28 -14.99 -12.38
C SER A 47 9.51 -15.74 -11.29
N LEU A 48 8.51 -15.12 -10.67
CA LEU A 48 7.63 -15.80 -9.71
C LEU A 48 6.94 -17.00 -10.37
N PHE A 49 6.32 -16.80 -11.53
CA PHE A 49 5.62 -17.87 -12.24
C PHE A 49 6.60 -18.98 -12.67
N GLU A 50 7.70 -18.65 -13.36
CA GLU A 50 8.65 -19.64 -13.88
C GLU A 50 9.32 -20.49 -12.81
N ASN A 51 9.54 -19.93 -11.60
CA ASN A 51 10.31 -20.62 -10.57
C ASN A 51 9.45 -21.25 -9.46
N TYR A 52 8.22 -20.78 -9.26
CA TYR A 52 7.34 -21.29 -8.21
C TYR A 52 6.08 -21.97 -8.73
N TRP A 53 5.58 -21.66 -9.93
CA TRP A 53 4.36 -22.31 -10.42
C TRP A 53 4.57 -23.80 -10.68
N ASN A 54 3.62 -24.62 -10.26
CA ASN A 54 3.62 -26.05 -10.45
C ASN A 54 2.45 -26.46 -11.35
N ASP A 55 2.77 -26.80 -12.61
CA ASP A 55 1.77 -27.16 -13.63
C ASP A 55 0.97 -28.43 -13.32
N GLU A 56 1.50 -29.35 -12.51
CA GLU A 56 0.77 -30.57 -12.13
C GLU A 56 -0.36 -30.27 -11.14
N THR A 57 -0.14 -29.28 -10.27
CA THR A 57 -1.07 -28.91 -9.20
C THR A 57 -1.84 -27.62 -9.47
N ASN A 58 -1.42 -26.81 -10.45
CA ASN A 58 -1.88 -25.43 -10.66
C ASN A 58 -1.79 -24.59 -9.37
N MET A 59 -0.67 -24.71 -8.65
CA MET A 59 -0.40 -23.96 -7.43
C MET A 59 1.04 -23.49 -7.40
N PHE A 60 1.34 -22.48 -6.59
CA PHE A 60 2.72 -22.13 -6.30
C PHE A 60 3.33 -23.12 -5.30
N ASN A 61 4.55 -23.58 -5.60
CA ASN A 61 5.40 -24.34 -4.70
C ASN A 61 5.78 -23.51 -3.48
N ASN A 62 6.00 -24.16 -2.34
CA ASN A 62 6.35 -23.45 -1.09
C ASN A 62 7.75 -22.83 -1.11
N SER A 63 8.67 -23.34 -1.94
CA SER A 63 10.05 -22.85 -1.98
C SER A 63 10.68 -22.98 -3.37
N TYR A 64 11.74 -22.21 -3.59
CA TYR A 64 12.66 -22.34 -4.72
C TYR A 64 14.10 -22.59 -4.23
N GLU A 65 14.81 -23.64 -4.64
CA GLU A 65 14.34 -24.74 -5.47
C GLU A 65 13.39 -25.66 -4.69
N CYS A 66 12.47 -26.34 -5.37
CA CYS A 66 11.53 -27.25 -4.72
C CYS A 66 11.97 -28.70 -4.90
N SER A 67 12.29 -29.36 -3.79
CA SER A 67 12.40 -30.83 -3.71
C SER A 67 11.55 -31.30 -2.54
N ASN A 68 10.39 -31.91 -2.82
CA ASN A 68 9.38 -32.29 -1.82
C ASN A 68 8.97 -31.13 -0.87
N CYS A 69 8.95 -29.90 -1.39
CA CYS A 69 8.69 -28.70 -0.57
C CYS A 69 7.21 -28.49 -0.21
N ASN A 70 6.28 -29.20 -0.88
CA ASN A 70 4.84 -28.98 -0.77
C ASN A 70 4.14 -29.82 0.30
N GLY A 71 4.87 -30.37 1.28
CA GLY A 71 4.26 -31.16 2.36
C GLY A 71 3.29 -30.33 3.21
N GLN A 72 3.68 -29.11 3.57
CA GLN A 72 2.84 -28.16 4.29
C GLN A 72 1.92 -27.40 3.32
N PHE A 73 0.66 -27.20 3.72
CA PHE A 73 -0.29 -26.37 2.99
C PHE A 73 -0.32 -24.96 3.58
N HIS A 74 0.44 -24.03 2.99
CA HIS A 74 0.43 -22.61 3.37
C HIS A 74 -0.75 -21.89 2.72
N TYR A 75 -1.95 -22.11 3.27
CA TYR A 75 -3.20 -21.53 2.78
C TYR A 75 -3.10 -20.01 2.59
N TRP A 76 -2.59 -19.29 3.59
CA TRP A 76 -2.49 -17.84 3.54
C TRP A 76 -1.36 -17.32 2.62
N TRP A 77 -0.28 -18.07 2.41
CA TRP A 77 0.73 -17.69 1.39
C TRP A 77 0.11 -17.71 0.00
N LEU A 78 -0.76 -18.68 -0.26
CA LEU A 78 -1.44 -18.83 -1.54
C LEU A 78 -2.53 -17.77 -1.73
N ALA A 79 -3.16 -17.28 -0.66
CA ALA A 79 -4.01 -16.09 -0.72
C ALA A 79 -3.22 -14.87 -1.23
N HIS A 80 -2.01 -14.66 -0.71
CA HIS A 80 -1.15 -13.57 -1.15
C HIS A 80 -0.56 -13.79 -2.55
N ALA A 81 -0.30 -15.04 -2.95
CA ALA A 81 0.05 -15.34 -4.33
C ALA A 81 -1.10 -14.98 -5.30
N LEU A 82 -2.35 -15.27 -4.91
CA LEU A 82 -3.54 -14.84 -5.64
C LEU A 82 -3.61 -13.31 -5.72
N ASP A 83 -3.38 -12.60 -4.62
CA ASP A 83 -3.30 -11.13 -4.62
C ASP A 83 -2.26 -10.57 -5.59
N THR A 84 -1.06 -11.18 -5.67
CA THR A 84 -0.02 -10.72 -6.60
C THR A 84 -0.38 -10.97 -8.06
N LEU A 85 -1.14 -12.02 -8.37
CA LEU A 85 -1.67 -12.22 -9.73
C LEU A 85 -2.68 -11.12 -10.08
N ILE A 86 -3.53 -10.72 -9.13
CA ILE A 86 -4.47 -9.61 -9.36
C ILE A 86 -3.73 -8.28 -9.51
N ASP A 87 -2.64 -8.03 -8.76
CA ASP A 87 -1.81 -6.84 -8.96
C ASP A 87 -1.29 -6.75 -10.41
N ALA A 88 -0.79 -7.88 -10.94
CA ALA A 88 -0.32 -7.92 -12.32
C ALA A 88 -1.45 -7.71 -13.34
N TYR A 89 -2.64 -8.24 -13.07
CA TYR A 89 -3.82 -7.96 -13.89
C TYR A 89 -4.15 -6.46 -13.88
N GLU A 90 -4.28 -5.85 -12.71
CA GLU A 90 -4.60 -4.42 -12.56
C GLU A 90 -3.58 -3.50 -13.24
N ARG A 91 -2.31 -3.92 -13.33
CA ARG A 91 -1.27 -3.16 -14.04
C ARG A 91 -1.30 -3.35 -15.55
N THR A 92 -1.69 -4.53 -16.05
CA THR A 92 -1.45 -4.92 -17.46
C THR A 92 -2.69 -5.20 -18.28
N ASP A 93 -3.86 -5.34 -17.65
CA ASP A 93 -5.11 -5.84 -18.25
C ASP A 93 -4.95 -7.21 -18.96
N ASN A 94 -3.90 -7.99 -18.61
CA ASN A 94 -3.63 -9.27 -19.25
C ASN A 94 -4.41 -10.41 -18.56
N GLU A 95 -5.42 -10.92 -19.26
CA GLU A 95 -6.31 -11.99 -18.81
C GLU A 95 -5.61 -13.28 -18.34
N VAL A 96 -4.36 -13.53 -18.76
CA VAL A 96 -3.58 -14.67 -18.28
C VAL A 96 -3.47 -14.70 -16.74
N TYR A 97 -3.42 -13.53 -16.11
CA TYR A 97 -3.33 -13.42 -14.65
C TYR A 97 -4.67 -13.75 -13.97
N LEU A 98 -5.80 -13.38 -14.57
CA LEU A 98 -7.12 -13.82 -14.07
C LEU A 98 -7.29 -15.33 -14.26
N ASP A 99 -6.89 -15.88 -15.39
CA ASP A 99 -6.99 -17.33 -15.63
C ASP A 99 -6.12 -18.14 -14.65
N ARG A 100 -4.91 -17.67 -14.34
CA ARG A 100 -4.06 -18.23 -13.28
C ARG A 100 -4.69 -18.09 -11.90
N SER A 101 -5.33 -16.95 -11.60
CA SER A 101 -6.01 -16.72 -10.32
C SER A 101 -7.19 -17.69 -10.13
N LYS A 102 -7.99 -17.89 -11.18
CA LYS A 102 -9.09 -18.86 -11.22
C LYS A 102 -8.56 -20.29 -10.99
N ALA A 103 -7.51 -20.68 -11.70
CA ALA A 103 -6.89 -22.01 -11.55
C ALA A 103 -6.34 -22.24 -10.14
N LEU A 104 -5.64 -21.25 -9.59
CA LEU A 104 -5.09 -21.29 -8.24
C LEU A 104 -6.20 -21.45 -7.19
N TYR A 105 -7.31 -20.70 -7.31
CA TYR A 105 -8.47 -20.83 -6.43
C TYR A 105 -9.04 -22.26 -6.42
N GLU A 106 -9.28 -22.84 -7.60
CA GLU A 106 -9.83 -24.20 -7.70
C GLU A 106 -8.89 -25.23 -7.06
N SER A 107 -7.57 -25.06 -7.22
CA SER A 107 -6.58 -25.94 -6.61
C SER A 107 -6.45 -25.76 -5.09
N ILE A 108 -6.57 -24.54 -4.58
CA ILE A 108 -6.66 -24.27 -3.13
C ILE A 108 -7.88 -24.99 -2.55
N LEU A 109 -9.04 -24.85 -3.19
CA LEU A 109 -10.28 -25.48 -2.73
C LEU A 109 -10.14 -27.00 -2.73
N LYS A 110 -9.60 -27.58 -3.81
CA LYS A 110 -9.32 -29.02 -3.90
C LYS A 110 -8.36 -29.50 -2.81
N ARG A 111 -7.26 -28.75 -2.58
CA ARG A 111 -6.27 -29.08 -1.56
C ARG A 111 -6.82 -28.95 -0.14
N ASN A 112 -7.80 -28.07 0.05
CA ASN A 112 -8.54 -27.91 1.30
C ASN A 112 -9.81 -28.78 1.36
N ASN A 113 -9.80 -29.95 0.72
CA ASN A 113 -10.90 -30.94 0.75
C ASN A 113 -12.28 -30.40 0.31
N GLY A 114 -12.30 -29.43 -0.60
CA GLY A 114 -13.53 -28.86 -1.15
C GLY A 114 -14.20 -27.81 -0.27
N VAL A 115 -13.59 -27.42 0.86
CA VAL A 115 -14.11 -26.35 1.73
C VAL A 115 -13.19 -25.14 1.70
N ILE A 116 -13.74 -23.92 1.71
CA ILE A 116 -12.91 -22.71 1.68
C ILE A 116 -12.45 -22.27 3.07
N THR A 117 -13.21 -22.60 4.13
CA THR A 117 -12.90 -22.24 5.52
C THR A 117 -11.62 -22.90 6.02
N ASN A 118 -10.94 -22.22 6.95
CA ASN A 118 -9.72 -22.68 7.59
C ASN A 118 -9.88 -22.71 9.13
N HIS A 119 -8.88 -23.23 9.84
CA HIS A 119 -8.79 -23.21 11.30
C HIS A 119 -8.40 -21.83 11.86
N PHE A 120 -7.60 -21.08 11.09
CA PHE A 120 -7.03 -19.79 11.42
C PHE A 120 -7.91 -18.67 10.85
N TYR A 121 -8.29 -17.69 11.68
CA TYR A 121 -9.20 -16.61 11.28
C TYR A 121 -8.50 -15.58 10.40
N ASP A 122 -7.24 -15.28 10.70
CA ASP A 122 -6.34 -14.50 9.86
C ASP A 122 -6.13 -15.14 8.48
N ASP A 123 -5.85 -16.45 8.39
CA ASP A 123 -5.76 -17.15 7.11
C ASP A 123 -7.01 -16.93 6.23
N MET A 124 -8.20 -17.07 6.82
CA MET A 124 -9.46 -16.83 6.13
C MET A 124 -9.65 -15.37 5.72
N LEU A 125 -9.15 -14.41 6.51
CA LEU A 125 -9.21 -13.00 6.17
C LEU A 125 -8.34 -12.68 4.95
N TRP A 126 -7.11 -13.20 4.89
CA TRP A 126 -6.24 -13.03 3.73
C TRP A 126 -6.88 -13.58 2.46
N MET A 127 -7.46 -14.78 2.54
CA MET A 127 -8.19 -15.35 1.40
C MET A 127 -9.42 -14.53 1.04
N SER A 128 -10.20 -14.06 2.02
CA SER A 128 -11.39 -13.25 1.75
C SER A 128 -11.05 -11.97 0.99
N LEU A 129 -9.97 -11.28 1.38
CA LEU A 129 -9.51 -10.07 0.71
C LEU A 129 -9.09 -10.33 -0.74
N ALA A 130 -8.32 -11.40 -0.98
CA ALA A 130 -7.88 -11.78 -2.32
C ALA A 130 -9.06 -12.21 -3.21
N LEU A 131 -10.03 -12.96 -2.66
CA LEU A 131 -11.24 -13.38 -3.38
C LEU A 131 -12.21 -12.24 -3.65
N LEU A 132 -12.30 -11.24 -2.77
CA LEU A 132 -13.10 -10.05 -3.02
C LEU A 132 -12.53 -9.28 -4.22
N ARG A 133 -11.21 -9.11 -4.30
CA ARG A 133 -10.56 -8.51 -5.47
C ARG A 133 -10.77 -9.35 -6.74
N LEU A 134 -10.69 -10.68 -6.64
CA LEU A 134 -10.96 -11.56 -7.79
C LEU A 134 -12.41 -11.44 -8.27
N TYR A 135 -13.36 -11.34 -7.34
CA TYR A 135 -14.77 -11.08 -7.65
C TYR A 135 -14.95 -9.74 -8.37
N GLU A 136 -14.28 -8.68 -7.92
CA GLU A 136 -14.39 -7.35 -8.53
C GLU A 136 -13.99 -7.32 -10.01
N HIS A 137 -13.03 -8.16 -10.42
CA HIS A 137 -12.54 -8.24 -11.79
C HIS A 137 -13.23 -9.31 -12.65
N THR A 138 -13.90 -10.30 -12.04
CA THR A 138 -14.55 -11.40 -12.77
C THR A 138 -16.06 -11.36 -12.74
N ASN A 139 -16.64 -10.69 -11.75
CA ASN A 139 -18.06 -10.68 -11.42
C ASN A 139 -18.67 -12.09 -11.29
N ASP A 140 -17.86 -13.09 -10.95
CA ASP A 140 -18.30 -14.47 -10.77
C ASP A 140 -18.79 -14.69 -9.33
N SER A 141 -20.10 -14.92 -9.20
CA SER A 141 -20.81 -15.10 -7.92
C SER A 141 -20.23 -16.19 -7.01
N LYS A 142 -19.44 -17.15 -7.53
CA LYS A 142 -18.80 -18.17 -6.68
C LYS A 142 -17.75 -17.57 -5.73
N TYR A 143 -17.04 -16.53 -6.17
CA TYR A 143 -16.05 -15.84 -5.35
C TYR A 143 -16.74 -14.98 -4.29
N GLU A 144 -17.80 -14.27 -4.65
CA GLU A 144 -18.67 -13.55 -3.71
C GLU A 144 -19.22 -14.50 -2.63
N ALA A 145 -19.77 -15.65 -3.02
CA ALA A 145 -20.27 -16.65 -2.08
C ALA A 145 -19.18 -17.19 -1.15
N ALA A 146 -17.96 -17.38 -1.66
CA ALA A 146 -16.81 -17.79 -0.86
C ALA A 146 -16.43 -16.70 0.17
N VAL A 147 -16.38 -15.43 -0.24
CA VAL A 147 -16.11 -14.29 0.66
C VAL A 147 -17.13 -14.24 1.80
N PHE A 148 -18.43 -14.33 1.51
CA PHE A 148 -19.45 -14.32 2.56
C PHE A 148 -19.42 -15.57 3.45
N THR A 149 -19.05 -16.73 2.90
CA THR A 149 -18.84 -17.96 3.70
C THR A 149 -17.72 -17.74 4.72
N LEU A 150 -16.59 -17.20 4.27
CA LEU A 150 -15.46 -16.89 5.14
C LEU A 150 -15.82 -15.80 6.15
N TRP A 151 -16.43 -14.69 5.72
CA TRP A 151 -16.78 -13.58 6.60
C TRP A 151 -17.74 -13.99 7.72
N ASN A 152 -18.73 -14.82 7.40
CA ASN A 152 -19.65 -15.33 8.41
C ASN A 152 -18.95 -16.25 9.43
N ASP A 153 -18.00 -17.08 9.00
CA ASP A 153 -17.20 -17.91 9.90
C ASP A 153 -16.23 -17.05 10.74
N ILE A 154 -15.58 -16.05 10.15
CA ILE A 154 -14.69 -15.11 10.85
C ILE A 154 -15.40 -14.37 11.99
N LYS A 155 -16.63 -13.89 11.77
CA LYS A 155 -17.42 -13.21 12.80
C LYS A 155 -17.65 -14.09 14.05
N THR A 156 -17.59 -15.43 13.93
CA THR A 156 -17.71 -16.34 15.08
C THR A 156 -16.49 -16.29 16.02
N GLY A 157 -15.35 -15.76 15.55
CA GLY A 157 -14.16 -15.54 16.37
C GLY A 157 -14.24 -14.34 17.31
N TRP A 158 -15.23 -13.45 17.14
CA TRP A 158 -15.44 -12.32 18.05
C TRP A 158 -15.96 -12.78 19.41
N SER A 159 -15.40 -12.23 20.49
CA SER A 159 -15.98 -12.34 21.83
C SER A 159 -15.66 -11.09 22.67
N ASP A 160 -16.40 -10.85 23.74
CA ASP A 160 -16.21 -9.67 24.60
C ASP A 160 -15.06 -9.83 25.62
N GLN A 161 -14.36 -10.96 25.59
CA GLN A 161 -13.15 -11.16 26.38
C GLN A 161 -12.08 -10.14 25.96
N PHE A 162 -11.41 -9.51 26.92
CA PHE A 162 -10.50 -8.36 26.66
C PHE A 162 -11.19 -7.18 25.97
N GLY A 163 -12.50 -7.00 26.21
CA GLY A 163 -13.28 -5.89 25.66
C GLY A 163 -13.67 -6.05 24.19
N GLY A 164 -13.38 -7.20 23.58
CA GLY A 164 -13.68 -7.46 22.18
C GLY A 164 -12.59 -8.25 21.47
N GLY A 165 -12.64 -8.18 20.14
CA GLY A 165 -11.62 -8.71 19.25
C GLY A 165 -11.96 -10.09 18.71
N ILE A 166 -11.54 -10.33 17.48
CA ILE A 166 -11.56 -11.63 16.82
C ILE A 166 -10.34 -12.42 17.32
N ALA A 167 -10.57 -13.68 17.68
CA ALA A 167 -9.51 -14.59 18.08
C ALA A 167 -8.56 -14.94 16.92
N TRP A 168 -7.36 -15.42 17.24
CA TRP A 168 -6.43 -15.90 16.22
C TRP A 168 -6.92 -17.15 15.49
N ASN A 169 -7.37 -18.16 16.26
CA ASN A 169 -7.82 -19.43 15.69
C ASN A 169 -8.93 -20.07 16.53
N LYS A 170 -9.55 -21.10 15.97
CA LYS A 170 -10.71 -21.79 16.58
C LYS A 170 -10.37 -22.57 17.86
N SER A 171 -9.10 -22.89 18.12
CA SER A 171 -8.66 -23.59 19.33
C SER A 171 -8.28 -22.65 20.47
N GLN A 172 -7.94 -21.40 20.18
CA GLN A 172 -7.46 -20.42 21.15
C GLN A 172 -8.27 -19.11 21.05
N LEU A 173 -9.52 -19.18 21.52
CA LEU A 173 -10.49 -18.08 21.40
C LEU A 173 -10.17 -16.86 22.27
N ASP A 174 -9.26 -17.01 23.23
CA ASP A 174 -8.83 -16.00 24.18
C ASP A 174 -7.56 -15.26 23.76
N TYR A 175 -6.87 -15.69 22.69
CA TYR A 175 -5.79 -14.92 22.09
C TYR A 175 -6.33 -14.04 20.96
N LYS A 176 -6.27 -12.72 21.15
CA LYS A 176 -6.74 -11.72 20.17
C LYS A 176 -5.54 -11.03 19.55
N ASN A 177 -5.42 -11.07 18.23
CA ASN A 177 -4.24 -10.56 17.53
C ASN A 177 -4.61 -9.60 16.38
N THR A 178 -3.71 -8.68 16.09
CA THR A 178 -3.81 -7.73 14.99
C THR A 178 -4.10 -8.41 13.64
N PRO A 179 -3.45 -9.54 13.27
CA PRO A 179 -3.70 -10.27 12.02
C PRO A 179 -5.14 -10.74 11.83
N SER A 180 -5.88 -10.98 12.91
CA SER A 180 -7.30 -11.40 12.81
C SER A 180 -8.29 -10.24 12.94
N ASN A 181 -7.81 -9.03 13.27
CA ASN A 181 -8.67 -7.88 13.56
C ASN A 181 -8.52 -6.77 12.52
N ALA A 182 -7.30 -6.30 12.24
CA ALA A 182 -7.10 -5.23 11.28
C ALA A 182 -7.51 -5.63 9.84
N PRO A 183 -7.19 -6.85 9.32
CA PRO A 183 -7.72 -7.32 8.04
C PRO A 183 -9.25 -7.48 8.03
N ALA A 184 -9.86 -7.76 9.18
CA ALA A 184 -11.32 -7.83 9.30
C ALA A 184 -11.98 -6.46 9.15
N VAL A 185 -11.34 -5.38 9.63
CA VAL A 185 -11.78 -4.00 9.34
C VAL A 185 -11.73 -3.72 7.85
N ILE A 186 -10.62 -4.08 7.18
CA ILE A 186 -10.44 -3.88 5.73
C ILE A 186 -11.54 -4.62 4.97
N LEU A 187 -11.76 -5.91 5.28
CA LEU A 187 -12.78 -6.71 4.62
C LEU A 187 -14.18 -6.13 4.84
N ALA A 188 -14.54 -5.84 6.07
CA ALA A 188 -15.87 -5.35 6.42
C ALA A 188 -16.17 -3.97 5.79
N ALA A 189 -15.20 -3.05 5.78
CA ALA A 189 -15.33 -1.75 5.12
C ALA A 189 -15.50 -1.91 3.59
N ARG A 190 -14.73 -2.78 2.95
CA ARG A 190 -14.87 -3.05 1.50
C ARG A 190 -16.20 -3.73 1.17
N LEU A 191 -16.68 -4.65 2.02
CA LEU A 191 -17.99 -5.27 1.85
C LEU A 191 -19.11 -4.24 1.94
N TYR A 192 -19.02 -3.29 2.89
CA TYR A 192 -19.96 -2.17 2.98
C TYR A 192 -19.94 -1.32 1.71
N GLU A 193 -18.76 -0.88 1.25
CA GLU A 193 -18.65 -0.06 0.03
C GLU A 193 -19.20 -0.79 -1.21
N LYS A 194 -18.94 -2.09 -1.31
CA LYS A 194 -19.34 -2.88 -2.48
C LYS A 194 -20.83 -3.23 -2.49
N PHE A 195 -21.40 -3.59 -1.35
CA PHE A 195 -22.75 -4.19 -1.24
C PHE A 195 -23.76 -3.32 -0.47
N GLY A 196 -23.31 -2.26 0.20
CA GLY A 196 -24.17 -1.28 0.88
C GLY A 196 -24.83 -1.79 2.17
N ASN A 197 -24.35 -2.88 2.75
CA ASN A 197 -24.93 -3.44 3.98
C ASN A 197 -24.38 -2.72 5.23
N PRO A 198 -25.21 -1.94 5.96
CA PRO A 198 -24.73 -1.15 7.10
C PRO A 198 -24.14 -2.00 8.24
N ASP A 199 -24.57 -3.26 8.39
CA ASP A 199 -24.03 -4.16 9.41
C ASP A 199 -22.52 -4.38 9.21
N ASP A 200 -22.03 -4.39 7.97
CA ASP A 200 -20.61 -4.57 7.67
C ASP A 200 -19.79 -3.33 8.08
N LEU A 201 -20.34 -2.12 7.92
CA LEU A 201 -19.71 -0.90 8.43
C LEU A 201 -19.68 -0.88 9.97
N ASP A 202 -20.77 -1.30 10.62
CA ASP A 202 -20.83 -1.42 12.08
C ASP A 202 -19.76 -2.39 12.60
N TRP A 203 -19.54 -3.51 11.91
CA TRP A 203 -18.45 -4.44 12.22
C TRP A 203 -17.08 -3.78 12.03
N ALA A 204 -16.84 -3.09 10.91
CA ALA A 204 -15.58 -2.42 10.63
C ALA A 204 -15.23 -1.40 11.73
N ILE A 205 -16.18 -0.53 12.10
CA ILE A 205 -16.00 0.49 13.15
C ILE A 205 -15.78 -0.17 14.52
N LYS A 206 -16.58 -1.19 14.86
CA LYS A 206 -16.46 -1.92 16.12
C LYS A 206 -15.09 -2.56 16.30
N ILE A 207 -14.59 -3.27 15.28
CA ILE A 207 -13.29 -3.95 15.32
C ILE A 207 -12.16 -2.91 15.36
N PHE A 208 -12.23 -1.85 14.55
CA PHE A 208 -11.21 -0.81 14.53
C PHE A 208 -11.08 -0.10 15.87
N ASN A 209 -12.20 0.24 16.51
CA ASN A 209 -12.19 0.89 17.82
C ASN A 209 -11.54 0.01 18.89
N TRP A 210 -11.85 -1.30 18.90
CA TRP A 210 -11.20 -2.24 19.80
C TRP A 210 -9.70 -2.37 19.52
N GLN A 211 -9.31 -2.50 18.25
CA GLN A 211 -7.91 -2.59 17.82
C GLN A 211 -7.14 -1.34 18.30
N LYS A 212 -7.67 -0.14 18.02
CA LYS A 212 -7.09 1.14 18.40
C LYS A 212 -6.94 1.29 19.91
N SER A 213 -7.92 0.85 20.71
CA SER A 213 -7.86 0.98 22.17
C SER A 213 -6.97 -0.06 22.86
N THR A 214 -6.71 -1.19 22.20
CA THR A 214 -6.11 -2.37 22.85
C THR A 214 -4.71 -2.67 22.34
N LEU A 215 -4.51 -2.64 21.02
CA LEU A 215 -3.29 -3.11 20.36
C LEU A 215 -2.51 -2.00 19.65
N VAL A 216 -2.92 -0.74 19.80
CA VAL A 216 -2.20 0.40 19.22
C VAL A 216 -1.66 1.27 20.35
N ASP A 217 -0.37 1.61 20.25
CA ASP A 217 0.27 2.57 21.11
C ASP A 217 -0.34 3.96 20.87
N PRO A 218 -1.02 4.56 21.87
CA PRO A 218 -1.72 5.83 21.68
C PRO A 218 -0.78 7.01 21.46
N GLU A 219 0.50 6.89 21.83
CA GLU A 219 1.48 7.97 21.66
C GLU A 219 2.09 7.96 20.26
N THR A 220 2.37 6.76 19.74
CA THR A 220 3.17 6.59 18.51
C THR A 220 2.37 6.09 17.32
N GLY A 221 1.16 5.54 17.53
CA GLY A 221 0.42 4.82 16.50
C GLY A 221 1.05 3.47 16.11
N PHE A 222 2.03 2.98 16.88
CA PHE A 222 2.64 1.68 16.64
C PHE A 222 1.71 0.54 17.03
N VAL A 223 1.66 -0.53 16.22
CA VAL A 223 0.71 -1.62 16.37
C VAL A 223 1.41 -2.85 16.97
N TRP A 224 0.92 -3.31 18.13
CA TRP A 224 1.37 -4.52 18.82
C TRP A 224 0.72 -5.78 18.23
N ASP A 225 1.34 -6.94 18.45
CA ASP A 225 0.91 -8.17 17.79
C ASP A 225 -0.42 -8.72 18.30
N GLY A 226 -0.55 -8.85 19.62
CA GLY A 226 -1.76 -9.39 20.21
C GLY A 226 -1.75 -9.35 21.73
N ILE A 227 -2.87 -9.78 22.32
CA ILE A 227 -3.11 -9.84 23.76
C ILE A 227 -3.49 -11.25 24.17
N ASN A 228 -2.89 -11.72 25.28
CA ASN A 228 -3.18 -13.00 25.93
C ASN A 228 -2.73 -14.26 25.15
N ARG A 229 -1.66 -14.17 24.36
CA ARG A 229 -1.13 -15.31 23.59
C ARG A 229 -0.74 -16.51 24.44
N VAL A 230 -0.23 -16.28 25.65
CA VAL A 230 0.23 -17.32 26.57
C VAL A 230 -0.67 -17.48 27.81
N GLY A 231 -1.88 -16.90 27.77
CA GLY A 231 -2.85 -17.01 28.87
C GLY A 231 -2.55 -16.11 30.08
N ASP A 232 -1.72 -15.09 29.92
CA ASP A 232 -1.27 -14.18 30.99
C ASP A 232 -1.96 -12.81 30.99
N GLY A 233 -2.87 -12.56 30.03
CA GLY A 233 -3.57 -11.29 29.85
C GLY A 233 -2.69 -10.14 29.35
N ASN A 234 -1.43 -10.39 28.98
CA ASN A 234 -0.50 -9.34 28.56
C ASN A 234 -0.51 -9.13 27.04
N ILE A 235 -0.09 -7.93 26.63
CA ILE A 235 0.14 -7.57 25.23
C ILE A 235 1.57 -7.93 24.84
N ASP A 236 1.76 -8.60 23.69
CA ASP A 236 3.05 -8.96 23.11
C ASP A 236 3.75 -7.75 22.46
N LYS A 237 4.19 -6.78 23.27
CA LYS A 237 4.80 -5.51 22.79
C LYS A 237 6.15 -5.69 22.10
N ASN A 238 6.85 -6.81 22.33
CA ASN A 238 8.15 -7.10 21.73
C ASN A 238 8.04 -7.75 20.34
N TRP A 239 6.83 -8.12 19.92
CA TRP A 239 6.56 -8.73 18.62
C TRP A 239 6.25 -7.62 17.62
N GLU A 240 7.32 -6.99 17.16
CA GLU A 240 7.27 -5.82 16.28
C GLU A 240 7.30 -6.27 14.82
N PHE A 241 6.16 -6.48 14.19
CA PHE A 241 6.10 -6.94 12.80
C PHE A 241 5.57 -5.89 11.83
N THR A 242 6.12 -5.86 10.62
CA THR A 242 5.76 -4.88 9.59
C THR A 242 4.31 -5.00 9.13
N TYR A 243 3.82 -6.22 8.89
CA TYR A 243 2.45 -6.44 8.40
C TYR A 243 1.36 -5.93 9.36
N ASN A 244 1.55 -6.03 10.68
CA ASN A 244 0.62 -5.49 11.67
C ASN A 244 0.41 -3.98 11.49
N GLN A 245 1.48 -3.26 11.15
CA GLN A 245 1.41 -1.84 10.83
C GLN A 245 0.65 -1.64 9.51
N GLY A 246 1.01 -2.42 8.49
CA GLY A 246 0.40 -2.39 7.17
C GLY A 246 -1.11 -2.52 7.21
N VAL A 247 -1.63 -3.54 7.90
CA VAL A 247 -3.07 -3.77 7.92
C VAL A 247 -3.85 -2.78 8.76
N TYR A 248 -3.22 -2.15 9.77
CA TYR A 248 -3.87 -1.06 10.48
C TYR A 248 -3.90 0.23 9.64
N ILE A 249 -2.85 0.49 8.85
CA ILE A 249 -2.83 1.56 7.83
C ILE A 249 -3.96 1.32 6.82
N GLY A 250 -4.05 0.11 6.27
CA GLY A 250 -5.10 -0.29 5.34
C GLY A 250 -6.50 -0.13 5.93
N ALA A 251 -6.70 -0.57 7.18
CA ALA A 251 -7.97 -0.42 7.88
C ALA A 251 -8.40 1.04 8.04
N GLY A 252 -7.45 1.94 8.38
CA GLY A 252 -7.72 3.38 8.45
C GLY A 252 -8.08 3.98 7.10
N VAL A 253 -7.41 3.58 6.02
CA VAL A 253 -7.72 4.04 4.65
C VAL A 253 -9.12 3.59 4.22
N GLU A 254 -9.49 2.32 4.41
CA GLU A 254 -10.82 1.85 4.00
C GLU A 254 -11.95 2.48 4.84
N LEU A 255 -11.74 2.69 6.14
CA LEU A 255 -12.73 3.41 6.97
C LEU A 255 -12.83 4.90 6.61
N TYR A 256 -11.73 5.54 6.22
CA TYR A 256 -11.79 6.89 5.70
C TYR A 256 -12.67 6.96 4.45
N ARG A 257 -12.46 6.06 3.48
CA ARG A 257 -13.31 5.96 2.28
C ARG A 257 -14.78 5.76 2.61
N ALA A 258 -15.07 4.86 3.55
CA ALA A 258 -16.45 4.51 3.90
C ALA A 258 -17.20 5.58 4.70
N THR A 259 -16.50 6.54 5.31
CA THR A 259 -17.09 7.47 6.30
C THR A 259 -16.76 8.94 6.11
N ASP A 260 -15.79 9.28 5.24
CA ASP A 260 -15.16 10.60 5.12
C ASP A 260 -14.54 11.14 6.43
N ASN A 261 -14.40 10.31 7.47
CA ASN A 261 -13.82 10.73 8.74
C ASN A 261 -12.29 10.72 8.71
N LYS A 262 -11.71 11.92 8.63
CA LYS A 262 -10.26 12.14 8.55
C LYS A 262 -9.47 11.58 9.75
N GLU A 263 -10.09 11.32 10.89
CA GLU A 263 -9.40 10.70 12.03
C GLU A 263 -8.85 9.30 11.68
N TYR A 264 -9.50 8.56 10.78
CA TYR A 264 -9.01 7.27 10.31
C TYR A 264 -7.79 7.42 9.40
N LEU A 265 -7.81 8.41 8.51
CA LEU A 265 -6.68 8.72 7.64
C LEU A 265 -5.48 9.22 8.45
N PHE A 266 -5.70 10.07 9.47
CA PHE A 266 -4.63 10.51 10.37
C PHE A 266 -4.00 9.36 11.16
N ALA A 267 -4.80 8.40 11.62
CA ALA A 267 -4.27 7.20 12.26
C ALA A 267 -3.39 6.39 11.30
N ALA A 268 -3.83 6.23 10.04
CA ALA A 268 -3.05 5.55 9.01
C ALA A 268 -1.71 6.26 8.72
N ILE A 269 -1.72 7.59 8.57
CA ILE A 269 -0.50 8.39 8.34
C ILE A 269 0.46 8.27 9.53
N GLN A 270 -0.04 8.41 10.76
CA GLN A 270 0.78 8.29 11.97
C GLN A 270 1.46 6.91 12.06
N THR A 271 0.70 5.83 11.83
CA THR A 271 1.26 4.47 11.85
C THR A 271 2.26 4.26 10.70
N ALA A 272 2.00 4.79 9.51
CA ALA A 272 2.92 4.72 8.39
C ALA A 272 4.27 5.39 8.72
N GLU A 273 4.24 6.62 9.22
CA GLU A 273 5.45 7.33 9.62
C GLU A 273 6.23 6.60 10.72
N THR A 274 5.54 6.10 11.74
CA THR A 274 6.17 5.36 12.83
C THR A 274 6.78 4.05 12.34
N SER A 275 6.12 3.34 11.43
CA SER A 275 6.62 2.08 10.86
C SER A 275 7.89 2.30 10.02
N MET A 276 7.91 3.31 9.15
CA MET A 276 9.09 3.66 8.32
C MET A 276 10.30 4.10 9.16
N LYS A 277 10.06 4.67 10.35
CA LYS A 277 11.14 5.09 11.27
C LYS A 277 11.65 3.92 12.13
N ARG A 278 10.76 3.02 12.58
CA ARG A 278 11.08 1.98 13.58
C ARG A 278 11.46 0.63 12.98
N LEU A 279 10.92 0.28 11.81
CA LEU A 279 11.03 -1.07 11.24
C LEU A 279 12.03 -1.15 10.08
N VAL A 280 13.11 -0.36 10.14
CA VAL A 280 14.23 -0.39 9.20
C VAL A 280 15.41 -1.18 9.77
N GLY A 281 16.13 -1.91 8.92
CA GLY A 281 17.30 -2.71 9.31
C GLY A 281 18.52 -1.85 9.65
N ASN A 282 18.64 -0.68 8.99
CA ASN A 282 19.69 0.29 9.21
C ASN A 282 19.15 1.72 8.99
N ASN A 283 19.30 2.59 9.99
CA ASN A 283 18.84 3.98 9.97
C ASN A 283 19.55 4.85 8.92
N THR A 284 20.62 4.35 8.30
CA THR A 284 21.35 5.05 7.22
C THR A 284 20.72 4.76 5.87
N THR A 285 20.30 3.51 5.64
CA THR A 285 19.77 3.06 4.34
C THR A 285 18.25 3.17 4.28
N ASN A 286 17.56 3.20 5.42
CA ASN A 286 16.10 3.24 5.54
C ASN A 286 15.41 2.09 4.79
N ILE A 287 16.05 0.93 4.71
CA ILE A 287 15.49 -0.29 4.13
C ILE A 287 14.77 -1.07 5.23
N LEU A 288 13.57 -1.58 4.94
CA LEU A 288 12.80 -2.37 5.88
C LEU A 288 13.60 -3.59 6.38
N LYS A 289 13.48 -3.88 7.69
CA LYS A 289 14.29 -4.90 8.38
C LYS A 289 14.08 -6.32 7.84
N ASP A 290 15.09 -7.17 7.96
CA ASP A 290 14.96 -8.60 7.70
C ASP A 290 14.06 -9.25 8.77
N GLU A 291 13.02 -9.96 8.33
CA GLU A 291 12.06 -10.66 9.20
C GLU A 291 12.15 -12.18 9.05
N GLY A 292 13.21 -12.66 8.39
CA GLY A 292 13.50 -14.08 8.24
C GLY A 292 12.68 -14.79 7.16
N GLY A 293 12.69 -16.13 7.21
CA GLY A 293 11.92 -16.99 6.32
C GLY A 293 10.60 -17.44 6.94
N GLY A 294 9.98 -18.45 6.34
CA GLY A 294 8.64 -18.90 6.70
C GLY A 294 7.63 -17.75 6.59
N ASP A 295 6.74 -17.65 7.57
CA ASP A 295 5.68 -16.65 7.58
C ASP A 295 6.22 -15.21 7.58
N GLY A 296 7.34 -14.96 8.26
CA GLY A 296 7.99 -13.65 8.33
C GLY A 296 8.41 -13.09 6.96
N GLY A 297 8.60 -13.97 5.97
CA GLY A 297 8.93 -13.59 4.61
C GLY A 297 7.86 -12.72 3.94
N LEU A 298 6.58 -12.86 4.31
CA LEU A 298 5.45 -12.12 3.73
C LEU A 298 5.20 -10.76 4.39
N PHE A 299 5.75 -10.53 5.58
CA PHE A 299 5.28 -9.43 6.43
C PHE A 299 5.52 -8.06 5.79
N LYS A 300 6.71 -7.85 5.21
CA LYS A 300 7.04 -6.60 4.54
C LYS A 300 6.20 -6.36 3.29
N GLY A 301 5.90 -7.41 2.53
CA GLY A 301 5.03 -7.35 1.35
C GLY A 301 3.66 -6.75 1.70
N ILE A 302 3.10 -7.18 2.82
CA ILE A 302 1.82 -6.69 3.31
C ILE A 302 1.91 -5.22 3.73
N LEU A 303 2.98 -4.82 4.43
CA LEU A 303 3.21 -3.41 4.76
C LEU A 303 3.28 -2.54 3.50
N VAL A 304 4.08 -2.91 2.52
CA VAL A 304 4.28 -2.09 1.32
C VAL A 304 2.99 -1.94 0.51
N ARG A 305 2.16 -2.99 0.43
CA ARG A 305 0.82 -2.91 -0.20
C ARG A 305 -0.01 -1.79 0.40
N TYR A 306 -0.10 -1.72 1.72
CA TYR A 306 -0.97 -0.76 2.39
C TYR A 306 -0.35 0.63 2.51
N LEU A 307 0.98 0.75 2.53
CA LEU A 307 1.66 2.03 2.32
C LEU A 307 1.36 2.60 0.93
N GLY A 308 1.45 1.78 -0.12
CA GLY A 308 1.08 2.21 -1.48
C GLY A 308 -0.40 2.55 -1.59
N GLY A 309 -1.27 1.80 -0.91
CA GLY A 309 -2.70 2.12 -0.79
C GLY A 309 -2.96 3.48 -0.12
N LEU A 310 -2.21 3.81 0.93
CA LEU A 310 -2.28 5.13 1.59
C LEU A 310 -1.82 6.25 0.65
N VAL A 311 -0.73 6.07 -0.09
CA VAL A 311 -0.26 7.09 -1.06
C VAL A 311 -1.26 7.28 -2.19
N LYS A 312 -1.92 6.22 -2.66
CA LYS A 312 -3.01 6.35 -3.66
C LYS A 312 -4.19 7.17 -3.12
N GLU A 313 -4.53 6.99 -1.85
CA GLU A 313 -5.62 7.73 -1.21
C GLU A 313 -5.24 9.18 -0.89
N ASP A 314 -4.03 9.40 -0.40
CA ASP A 314 -3.46 10.70 -0.12
C ASP A 314 -2.13 10.87 -0.87
N PRO A 315 -2.17 11.34 -2.14
CA PRO A 315 -0.97 11.58 -2.94
C PRO A 315 0.00 12.59 -2.33
N ASN A 316 -0.40 13.28 -1.26
CA ASN A 316 0.48 14.14 -0.51
C ASN A 316 1.63 13.40 0.19
N GLN A 317 1.49 12.10 0.42
CA GLN A 317 2.44 11.28 1.15
C GLN A 317 3.66 10.89 0.30
N LYS A 318 4.29 11.86 -0.37
CA LYS A 318 5.43 11.62 -1.27
C LYS A 318 6.65 10.99 -0.57
N ALA A 319 6.82 11.25 0.72
CA ALA A 319 7.86 10.61 1.52
C ALA A 319 7.65 9.08 1.64
N ILE A 320 6.40 8.63 1.72
CA ILE A 320 6.06 7.20 1.70
C ILE A 320 6.34 6.63 0.31
N ALA A 321 5.96 7.34 -0.76
CA ALA A 321 6.23 6.92 -2.13
C ALA A 321 7.73 6.75 -2.36
N GLN A 322 8.55 7.73 -1.95
CA GLN A 322 10.01 7.67 -2.07
C GLN A 322 10.60 6.55 -1.21
N PHE A 323 10.08 6.32 -0.01
CA PHE A 323 10.49 5.20 0.83
C PHE A 323 10.28 3.85 0.12
N LEU A 324 9.14 3.68 -0.55
CA LEU A 324 8.85 2.47 -1.33
C LEU A 324 9.81 2.32 -2.52
N ILE A 325 10.08 3.40 -3.28
CA ILE A 325 11.06 3.36 -4.37
C ILE A 325 12.46 3.00 -3.86
N ASN A 326 12.94 3.63 -2.78
CA ASN A 326 14.25 3.33 -2.20
C ASN A 326 14.37 1.85 -1.76
N ASN A 327 13.30 1.30 -1.18
CA ASN A 327 13.25 -0.12 -0.84
C ASN A 327 13.27 -1.00 -2.09
N ALA A 328 12.54 -0.61 -3.15
CA ALA A 328 12.50 -1.33 -4.41
C ALA A 328 13.86 -1.34 -5.11
N GLU A 329 14.57 -0.21 -5.13
CA GLU A 329 15.94 -0.10 -5.66
C GLU A 329 16.90 -1.05 -4.95
N SER A 330 16.88 -1.03 -3.62
CA SER A 330 17.73 -1.91 -2.82
C SER A 330 17.43 -3.38 -3.09
N ALA A 331 16.15 -3.77 -3.06
CA ALA A 331 15.71 -5.13 -3.36
C ALA A 331 16.09 -5.57 -4.77
N TRP A 332 15.93 -4.68 -5.76
CA TRP A 332 16.27 -4.95 -7.16
C TRP A 332 17.77 -5.16 -7.37
N ASN A 333 18.60 -4.35 -6.71
CA ASN A 333 20.05 -4.46 -6.80
C ASN A 333 20.61 -5.67 -6.05
N ASN A 334 19.85 -6.19 -5.09
CA ASN A 334 20.20 -7.36 -4.27
C ASN A 334 19.38 -8.62 -4.61
N LYS A 335 18.73 -8.70 -5.77
CA LYS A 335 18.07 -9.94 -6.23
C LYS A 335 19.08 -11.06 -6.51
N LEU A 336 18.61 -12.31 -6.64
CA LEU A 336 19.48 -13.49 -6.82
C LEU A 336 20.41 -13.42 -8.06
N GLY A 337 19.93 -12.87 -9.19
CA GLY A 337 20.74 -12.70 -10.40
C GLY A 337 20.01 -11.97 -11.53
N GLU A 338 20.71 -11.67 -12.63
CA GLU A 338 20.14 -10.97 -13.81
C GLU A 338 19.06 -11.82 -14.51
N ASP A 339 19.27 -13.14 -14.64
CA ASP A 339 18.33 -14.05 -15.31
C ASP A 339 17.21 -14.56 -14.38
N LYS A 340 17.29 -14.29 -13.07
CA LYS A 340 16.35 -14.78 -12.06
C LYS A 340 16.02 -13.67 -11.07
N VAL A 341 14.90 -12.99 -11.30
CA VAL A 341 14.40 -11.91 -10.46
C VAL A 341 13.69 -12.50 -9.24
N LEU A 342 14.50 -13.02 -8.31
CA LEU A 342 14.06 -13.57 -7.03
C LEU A 342 14.62 -12.75 -5.89
N PHE A 343 13.78 -12.45 -4.90
CA PHE A 343 14.10 -11.57 -3.78
C PHE A 343 14.40 -12.36 -2.50
N GLY A 344 15.23 -11.77 -1.63
CA GLY A 344 15.56 -12.32 -0.31
C GLY A 344 14.75 -11.71 0.83
N SER A 345 14.84 -12.32 2.02
CA SER A 345 14.18 -11.81 3.23
C SER A 345 14.78 -10.47 3.68
N SER A 346 16.06 -10.26 3.39
CA SER A 346 16.74 -8.97 3.45
C SER A 346 16.80 -8.37 2.05
N TRP A 347 16.34 -7.13 1.91
CA TRP A 347 16.47 -6.37 0.67
C TRP A 347 17.82 -5.64 0.54
N GLU A 348 18.76 -5.86 1.47
CA GLU A 348 20.11 -5.28 1.46
C GLU A 348 21.19 -6.30 1.09
N ARG A 349 20.81 -7.56 0.81
CA ARG A 349 21.75 -8.65 0.53
C ARG A 349 21.18 -9.62 -0.50
N THR A 350 22.06 -10.13 -1.36
CA THR A 350 21.72 -11.21 -2.29
C THR A 350 21.20 -12.44 -1.54
N PRO A 351 20.04 -13.01 -1.94
CA PRO A 351 19.48 -14.19 -1.30
C PRO A 351 20.36 -15.43 -1.46
N SER A 352 20.29 -16.34 -0.49
CA SER A 352 20.71 -17.73 -0.67
C SER A 352 19.58 -18.57 -1.30
N LEU A 353 19.93 -19.72 -1.89
CA LEU A 353 18.95 -20.69 -2.39
C LEU A 353 18.09 -21.29 -1.26
N ASN A 354 16.98 -21.94 -1.62
CA ASN A 354 15.88 -22.37 -0.74
C ASN A 354 15.06 -21.19 -0.20
N LEU A 355 14.55 -20.39 -1.13
CA LEU A 355 13.72 -19.22 -0.88
C LEU A 355 12.25 -19.62 -0.77
N ASP A 356 11.68 -19.42 0.40
CA ASP A 356 10.25 -19.58 0.61
C ASP A 356 9.45 -18.67 -0.31
N LEU A 357 8.31 -19.15 -0.77
CA LEU A 357 7.37 -18.39 -1.59
C LEU A 357 7.01 -17.07 -0.93
N SER A 358 6.79 -17.09 0.39
CA SER A 358 6.45 -15.91 1.17
C SER A 358 7.46 -14.77 1.02
N ILE A 359 8.75 -15.09 1.04
CA ILE A 359 9.85 -14.13 0.86
C ILE A 359 9.75 -13.49 -0.51
N ASN A 360 9.62 -14.30 -1.56
CA ASN A 360 9.62 -13.79 -2.92
C ASN A 360 8.35 -12.96 -3.21
N LEU A 361 7.19 -13.37 -2.69
CA LEU A 361 5.94 -12.61 -2.79
C LEU A 361 6.10 -11.19 -2.23
N SER A 362 6.81 -10.98 -1.12
CA SER A 362 7.06 -9.63 -0.60
C SER A 362 7.84 -8.74 -1.57
N GLY A 363 8.84 -9.30 -2.25
CA GLY A 363 9.59 -8.57 -3.27
C GLY A 363 8.73 -8.25 -4.51
N VAL A 364 7.91 -9.21 -4.95
CA VAL A 364 6.95 -9.01 -6.05
C VAL A 364 5.94 -7.90 -5.71
N MET A 365 5.35 -7.94 -4.52
CA MET A 365 4.45 -6.88 -4.04
C MET A 365 5.12 -5.50 -4.03
N LEU A 366 6.40 -5.43 -3.61
CA LEU A 366 7.16 -4.19 -3.62
C LEU A 366 7.36 -3.65 -5.04
N MET A 367 7.70 -4.50 -6.02
CA MET A 367 7.85 -4.07 -7.41
C MET A 367 6.52 -3.57 -8.00
N GLU A 368 5.42 -4.25 -7.70
CA GLU A 368 4.08 -3.81 -8.11
C GLU A 368 3.73 -2.44 -7.51
N GLN A 369 4.06 -2.20 -6.24
CA GLN A 369 3.87 -0.87 -5.64
C GLN A 369 4.83 0.18 -6.23
N ALA A 370 6.08 -0.17 -6.52
CA ALA A 370 7.04 0.75 -7.13
C ALA A 370 6.57 1.22 -8.52
N ALA A 371 5.97 0.33 -9.32
CA ALA A 371 5.38 0.68 -10.61
C ALA A 371 4.25 1.74 -10.49
N ILE A 372 3.50 1.70 -9.40
CA ILE A 372 2.48 2.71 -9.10
C ILE A 372 3.17 4.01 -8.61
N MET A 373 4.12 3.89 -7.68
CA MET A 373 4.77 5.05 -7.06
C MET A 373 5.60 5.86 -8.07
N GLU A 374 6.23 5.21 -9.05
CA GLU A 374 6.99 5.87 -10.13
C GLU A 374 6.13 6.91 -10.84
N LYS A 375 4.90 6.54 -11.19
CA LYS A 375 3.96 7.45 -11.86
C LYS A 375 3.55 8.62 -10.96
N LEU A 376 3.30 8.35 -9.69
CA LEU A 376 2.88 9.38 -8.71
C LEU A 376 4.01 10.36 -8.34
N ILE A 377 5.26 9.89 -8.34
CA ILE A 377 6.44 10.73 -8.08
C ILE A 377 6.82 11.53 -9.33
N ALA A 378 6.66 10.94 -10.53
CA ALA A 378 6.90 11.63 -11.79
C ALA A 378 5.98 12.83 -12.02
N GLU A 379 4.84 12.92 -11.30
CA GLU A 379 4.04 14.13 -11.29
C GLU A 379 4.78 15.27 -10.55
N PRO A 380 5.14 16.36 -11.25
CA PRO A 380 5.89 17.45 -10.66
C PRO A 380 5.13 18.02 -9.47
N VAL A 381 5.84 18.23 -8.36
CA VAL A 381 5.26 18.89 -7.19
C VAL A 381 5.04 20.33 -7.61
N THR A 382 3.84 20.85 -7.39
CA THR A 382 3.56 22.23 -7.77
C THR A 382 3.58 23.13 -6.54
N ILE A 383 3.90 24.40 -6.76
CA ILE A 383 3.74 25.41 -5.72
C ILE A 383 2.27 25.54 -5.26
N SER A 384 1.31 25.21 -6.14
CA SER A 384 -0.12 25.15 -5.80
C SER A 384 -0.38 24.07 -4.75
N PHE A 385 0.22 22.90 -4.92
CA PHE A 385 0.12 21.79 -3.98
C PHE A 385 0.71 22.14 -2.60
N LEU A 386 1.89 22.78 -2.54
CA LEU A 386 2.45 23.29 -1.27
C LEU A 386 1.48 24.28 -0.58
N ASN A 387 0.86 25.17 -1.35
CA ASN A 387 -0.12 26.13 -0.83
C ASN A 387 -1.38 25.43 -0.29
N GLU A 388 -1.85 24.39 -0.96
CA GLU A 388 -3.03 23.62 -0.53
C GLU A 388 -2.77 22.89 0.79
N GLN A 389 -1.64 22.17 0.91
CA GLN A 389 -1.21 21.56 2.17
C GLN A 389 -1.12 22.59 3.30
N LEU A 390 -0.44 23.72 3.04
CA LEU A 390 -0.29 24.79 4.02
C LEU A 390 -1.65 25.30 4.51
N ASN A 391 -2.58 25.55 3.59
CA ASN A 391 -3.92 26.01 3.93
C ASN A 391 -4.73 24.95 4.70
N GLY A 392 -4.56 23.67 4.36
CA GLY A 392 -5.12 22.55 5.11
C GLY A 392 -4.70 22.60 6.58
N TYR A 393 -3.39 22.65 6.84
CA TYR A 393 -2.86 22.72 8.20
C TYR A 393 -3.20 24.01 8.95
N ILE A 394 -3.39 25.12 8.24
CA ILE A 394 -3.91 26.35 8.86
C ILE A 394 -5.37 26.15 9.29
N SER A 395 -6.19 25.50 8.45
CA SER A 395 -7.62 25.28 8.73
C SER A 395 -7.86 24.35 9.91
N THR A 396 -6.98 23.37 10.12
CA THR A 396 -7.01 22.44 11.26
C THR A 396 -6.30 22.96 12.51
N ASN A 397 -5.75 24.19 12.46
CA ASN A 397 -4.98 24.81 13.54
C ASN A 397 -3.68 24.07 13.91
N ASP A 398 -3.20 23.21 13.01
CA ASP A 398 -1.88 22.55 13.08
C ASP A 398 -0.75 23.54 12.80
N ILE A 399 -1.01 24.59 12.03
CA ILE A 399 -0.13 25.76 11.89
C ILE A 399 -0.87 27.00 12.38
N LYS A 400 -0.27 27.69 13.35
CA LYS A 400 -0.95 28.80 14.04
C LYS A 400 -0.04 29.94 14.45
N GLY A 401 -0.65 31.07 14.77
CA GLY A 401 0.06 32.25 15.30
C GLY A 401 1.00 32.90 14.27
N PRO A 402 2.17 33.42 14.70
CA PRO A 402 3.04 34.22 13.83
C PRO A 402 3.67 33.43 12.67
N LEU A 403 3.69 32.10 12.74
CA LEU A 403 4.22 31.25 11.69
C LEU A 403 3.36 31.28 10.42
N VAL A 404 2.03 31.43 10.57
CA VAL A 404 1.07 31.45 9.45
C VAL A 404 1.43 32.52 8.40
N PRO A 405 1.49 33.82 8.73
CA PRO A 405 1.80 34.84 7.73
C PRO A 405 3.21 34.70 7.14
N MET A 406 4.16 34.11 7.88
CA MET A 406 5.53 33.89 7.42
C MET A 406 5.58 32.82 6.32
N LEU A 407 4.94 31.67 6.54
CA LEU A 407 4.86 30.58 5.57
C LEU A 407 4.04 30.99 4.34
N VAL A 408 2.86 31.57 4.56
CA VAL A 408 1.98 32.01 3.46
C VAL A 408 2.68 33.05 2.57
N ASN A 409 3.41 34.01 3.15
CA ASN A 409 4.12 35.00 2.36
C ASN A 409 5.27 34.37 1.56
N SER A 410 6.07 33.48 2.16
CA SER A 410 7.14 32.81 1.44
C SER A 410 6.61 31.95 0.29
N ALA A 411 5.55 31.17 0.50
CA ALA A 411 4.94 30.34 -0.54
C ALA A 411 4.34 31.19 -1.69
N LYS A 412 3.64 32.29 -1.36
CA LYS A 412 3.11 33.23 -2.37
C LYS A 412 4.21 33.90 -3.20
N GLN A 413 5.32 34.28 -2.58
CA GLN A 413 6.43 34.89 -3.31
C GLN A 413 7.13 33.87 -4.22
N ALA A 414 7.33 32.64 -3.75
CA ALA A 414 7.82 31.54 -4.59
C ALA A 414 6.91 31.33 -5.81
N GLU A 415 5.60 31.25 -5.60
CA GLU A 415 4.61 31.10 -6.69
C GLU A 415 4.66 32.27 -7.68
N HIS A 416 4.73 33.51 -7.19
CA HIS A 416 4.84 34.69 -8.03
C HIS A 416 6.08 34.65 -8.92
N HIS A 417 7.23 34.27 -8.36
CA HIS A 417 8.48 34.16 -9.09
C HIS A 417 8.46 33.03 -10.12
N LEU A 418 7.86 31.87 -9.81
CA LEU A 418 7.65 30.78 -10.76
C LEU A 418 6.78 31.21 -11.94
N LYS A 419 5.67 31.91 -11.69
CA LYS A 419 4.81 32.46 -12.76
C LYS A 419 5.52 33.45 -13.69
N MET A 420 6.61 34.05 -13.23
CA MET A 420 7.46 34.95 -14.03
C MET A 420 8.71 34.27 -14.59
N ASN A 421 8.81 32.95 -14.51
CA ASN A 421 9.98 32.16 -14.90
C ASN A 421 11.29 32.62 -14.22
N ARG A 422 11.19 33.09 -12.96
CA ARG A 422 12.31 33.57 -12.13
C ARG A 422 12.73 32.50 -11.12
N ILE A 423 13.29 31.40 -11.62
CA ILE A 423 13.55 30.17 -10.86
C ILE A 423 14.43 30.42 -9.63
N LYS A 424 15.54 31.14 -9.78
CA LYS A 424 16.46 31.44 -8.67
C LYS A 424 15.78 32.16 -7.50
N GLN A 425 14.89 33.10 -7.79
CA GLN A 425 14.14 33.82 -6.76
C GLN A 425 13.08 32.92 -6.12
N ALA A 426 12.44 32.04 -6.89
CA ALA A 426 11.52 31.06 -6.34
C ALA A 426 12.22 30.14 -5.33
N ILE A 427 13.39 29.60 -5.69
CA ILE A 427 14.24 28.78 -4.81
C ILE A 427 14.53 29.51 -3.50
N GLN A 428 14.98 30.78 -3.56
CA GLN A 428 15.25 31.59 -2.35
C GLN A 428 14.04 31.72 -1.42
N HIS A 429 12.84 31.81 -1.98
CA HIS A 429 11.61 31.89 -1.19
C HIS A 429 11.18 30.54 -0.60
N LEU A 430 11.45 29.42 -1.28
CA LEU A 430 11.27 28.07 -0.76
C LEU A 430 12.28 27.75 0.36
N GLU A 431 13.56 28.08 0.20
CA GLU A 431 14.56 27.96 1.27
C GLU A 431 14.16 28.80 2.50
N LYS A 432 13.61 30.00 2.26
CA LYS A 432 13.09 30.86 3.32
C LYS A 432 11.86 30.25 4.00
N PHE A 433 10.99 29.59 3.24
CA PHE A 433 9.85 28.85 3.77
C PHE A 433 10.33 27.76 4.75
N GLN A 434 11.28 26.91 4.34
CA GLN A 434 11.86 25.89 5.22
C GLN A 434 12.52 26.47 6.45
N LYS A 435 13.25 27.59 6.30
CA LYS A 435 13.88 28.26 7.44
C LYS A 435 12.86 28.73 8.48
N HIS A 436 11.69 29.21 8.04
CA HIS A 436 10.61 29.58 8.95
C HIS A 436 10.01 28.35 9.63
N LEU A 437 9.74 27.30 8.86
CA LEU A 437 9.16 26.04 9.33
C LEU A 437 10.05 25.34 10.37
N ASN A 438 11.38 25.41 10.19
CA ASN A 438 12.37 24.78 11.06
C ASN A 438 12.88 25.67 12.21
N ASN A 439 12.37 26.88 12.36
CA ASN A 439 12.81 27.80 13.40
C ASN A 439 12.40 27.32 14.80
N LYS A 440 13.38 27.17 15.71
CA LYS A 440 13.14 26.76 17.10
C LYS A 440 12.16 27.65 17.85
N ALA A 441 12.08 28.94 17.50
CA ALA A 441 11.15 29.88 18.11
C ALA A 441 9.66 29.61 17.79
N HIS A 442 9.37 28.81 16.76
CA HIS A 442 8.02 28.50 16.29
C HIS A 442 7.64 27.03 16.45
N GLN A 443 8.39 26.25 17.24
CA GLN A 443 8.11 24.81 17.42
C GLN A 443 6.72 24.53 18.00
N ASN A 444 6.20 25.43 18.84
CA ASN A 444 4.86 25.30 19.42
C ASN A 444 3.74 25.82 18.49
N ASN A 445 4.10 26.31 17.30
CA ASN A 445 3.21 26.90 16.31
C ASN A 445 2.96 25.98 15.10
N VAL A 446 3.57 24.80 15.07
CA VAL A 446 3.45 23.80 14.01
C VAL A 446 3.35 22.42 14.65
N SER A 447 2.41 21.60 14.20
CA SER A 447 2.37 20.19 14.59
C SER A 447 3.55 19.42 14.00
N VAL A 448 3.90 18.27 14.60
CA VAL A 448 5.01 17.44 14.09
C VAL A 448 4.73 16.99 12.66
N ASP A 449 3.50 16.56 12.37
CA ASP A 449 3.04 16.14 11.04
C ASP A 449 3.16 17.27 10.02
N ALA A 450 2.55 18.43 10.31
CA ALA A 450 2.60 19.58 9.40
C ALA A 450 4.04 20.01 9.10
N LYS A 451 4.93 19.91 10.09
CA LYS A 451 6.35 20.22 9.90
C LYS A 451 7.02 19.23 8.94
N ILE A 452 6.81 17.93 9.13
CA ILE A 452 7.42 16.88 8.31
C ILE A 452 6.92 17.01 6.87
N GLN A 453 5.60 17.03 6.68
CA GLN A 453 4.99 17.01 5.36
C GLN A 453 5.35 18.26 4.53
N LEU A 454 5.25 19.46 5.12
CA LEU A 454 5.62 20.69 4.41
C LEU A 454 7.13 20.81 4.16
N THR A 455 7.99 20.24 5.03
CA THR A 455 9.44 20.20 4.77
C THR A 455 9.72 19.34 3.55
N ASN A 456 9.19 18.12 3.52
CA ASN A 456 9.36 17.17 2.42
C ASN A 456 8.85 17.75 1.09
N THR A 457 7.64 18.33 1.08
CA THR A 457 7.10 18.97 -0.13
C THR A 457 7.99 20.13 -0.61
N THR A 458 8.56 20.91 0.31
CA THR A 458 9.44 22.01 -0.06
C THR A 458 10.79 21.52 -0.57
N ASP A 459 11.36 20.46 0.02
CA ASP A 459 12.59 19.82 -0.48
C ASP A 459 12.41 19.31 -1.91
N LEU A 460 11.31 18.60 -2.19
CA LEU A 460 11.03 18.11 -3.55
C LEU A 460 10.86 19.25 -4.57
N LEU A 461 10.22 20.35 -4.18
CA LEU A 461 10.14 21.54 -5.03
C LEU A 461 11.51 22.18 -5.29
N LEU A 462 12.39 22.18 -4.29
CA LEU A 462 13.74 22.71 -4.43
C LEU A 462 14.58 21.85 -5.37
N ASP A 463 14.50 20.54 -5.24
CA ASP A 463 15.19 19.58 -6.11
C ASP A 463 14.71 19.75 -7.57
N GLN A 464 13.39 19.79 -7.80
CA GLN A 464 12.79 19.99 -9.13
C GLN A 464 13.16 21.31 -9.82
N LEU A 465 13.44 22.36 -9.05
CA LEU A 465 13.82 23.68 -9.59
C LEU A 465 15.33 23.85 -9.70
N GLY A 466 16.10 22.96 -9.07
CA GLY A 466 17.56 22.98 -9.03
C GLY A 466 18.23 22.25 -10.19
N GLU A 467 17.52 21.33 -10.83
CA GLU A 467 17.85 20.70 -12.13
C GLU A 467 17.64 21.67 -13.30
#